data_AF-A0A2N8BRC3-F1
#
_entry.id   AF-A0A2N8BRC3-F1
#
_cell.length_a   1.000
_cell.length_b   1.000
_cell.length_c   1.000
_cell.angle_alpha   90.00
_cell.angle_beta   90.00
_cell.angle_gamma   90.00
#
_symmetry.space_group_name_H-M   'P 1'
#
loop_
_entity.id
_entity.type
_entity.pdbx_description
1 polymer ?
#
loop_
_entity_poly.entity_id
_entity_poly.type
_entity_poly.pdbx_seq_one_letter_code
_entity_poly.pdbx_strand_id
1 'polypeptide(L)' 'DEYRLYLRPFVLGGDAPFFAGPRPPLRLIASEPIGEDVLRLSYVPA' A
#
# COMPACT_ATOMS: atom_id res chain seq x y z
N ASP A 1 0.65 14.86 -5.93
CA ASP A 1 0.39 13.41 -6.10
C ASP A 1 0.40 12.70 -4.76
N GLU A 2 -0.64 11.92 -4.49
CA GLU A 2 -0.81 11.12 -3.27
C GLU A 2 -1.25 9.72 -3.72
N TYR A 3 -0.61 8.68 -3.17
CA TYR A 3 -0.98 7.28 -3.38
C TYR A 3 -1.68 6.75 -2.14
N ARG A 4 -2.87 6.17 -2.31
CA ARG A 4 -3.63 5.50 -1.25
C ARG A 4 -3.63 4.01 -1.49
N LEU A 5 -2.97 3.26 -0.61
CA LEU A 5 -2.96 1.80 -0.63
C LEU A 5 -3.89 1.26 0.45
N TYR A 6 -4.72 0.29 0.10
CA TYR A 6 -5.54 -0.47 1.03
C TYR A 6 -4.99 -1.89 1.10
N LEU A 7 -4.31 -2.19 2.20
CA LEU A 7 -3.68 -3.48 2.43
C LEU A 7 -4.60 -4.35 3.29
N ARG A 8 -4.74 -5.60 2.87
CA ARG A 8 -5.28 -6.67 3.71
C ARG A 8 -4.14 -7.65 4.00
N PRO A 9 -3.85 -8.00 5.26
CA PRO A 9 -2.67 -8.77 5.64
C PRO A 9 -2.84 -10.28 5.37
N PHE A 10 -3.13 -10.65 4.12
CA PHE A 10 -3.23 -12.04 3.66
C PHE A 10 -2.21 -12.31 2.57
N VAL A 11 -1.66 -13.53 2.56
CA VAL A 11 -0.75 -13.98 1.49
C VAL A 11 -1.60 -14.58 0.36
N LEU A 12 -1.64 -13.92 -0.81
CA LEU A 12 -2.47 -14.33 -1.95
C LEU A 12 -1.75 -15.27 -2.94
N GLY A 13 -0.47 -15.56 -2.74
CA GLY A 13 0.37 -16.23 -3.74
C GLY A 13 1.13 -15.23 -4.63
N GLY A 14 1.60 -15.67 -5.81
CA GLY A 14 2.61 -14.96 -6.61
C GLY A 14 2.14 -14.35 -7.93
N ASP A 15 0.86 -14.43 -8.28
CA ASP A 15 0.43 -14.20 -9.67
C ASP A 15 0.32 -12.72 -10.08
N ALA A 16 0.04 -11.81 -9.15
CA ALA A 16 -0.21 -10.39 -9.46
C ALA A 16 0.34 -9.44 -8.38
N PRO A 17 1.62 -9.01 -8.46
CA PRO A 17 2.17 -8.05 -7.53
C PRO A 17 1.53 -6.67 -7.74
N PHE A 18 1.16 -6.00 -6.65
CA PHE A 18 0.61 -4.62 -6.69
C PHE A 18 1.57 -3.64 -7.37
N PHE A 19 2.88 -3.88 -7.26
CA PHE A 19 3.91 -3.15 -7.98
C PHE A 19 4.61 -4.09 -8.96
N ALA A 20 4.31 -3.94 -10.25
CA ALA A 20 4.92 -4.73 -11.32
C ALA A 20 6.31 -4.22 -11.77
N GLY A 21 6.79 -3.10 -11.22
CA GLY A 21 8.04 -2.43 -11.59
C GLY A 21 8.74 -1.73 -10.42
N PRO A 22 9.91 -1.09 -10.65
CA PRO A 22 10.66 -0.40 -9.60
C PRO A 22 9.78 0.67 -8.96
N ARG A 23 9.65 0.58 -7.63
CA ARG A 23 8.86 1.54 -6.86
C ARG A 23 9.61 2.87 -6.82
N PRO A 24 9.00 3.99 -7.25
CA PRO A 24 9.56 5.31 -6.97
C PRO A 24 9.74 5.46 -5.46
N PRO A 25 10.67 6.30 -4.98
CA PRO A 25 10.85 6.53 -3.56
C PRO A 25 9.55 7.13 -3.01
N LEU A 26 8.81 6.33 -2.24
CA LEU A 26 7.55 6.72 -1.62
C LEU A 26 7.79 6.95 -0.13
N ARG A 27 7.36 8.11 0.37
CA ARG A 27 7.37 8.43 1.80
C ARG A 27 6.00 8.13 2.38
N LEU A 28 5.94 7.26 3.39
CA LEU A 28 4.72 7.02 4.16
C LEU A 28 4.41 8.25 5.00
N ILE A 29 3.20 8.79 4.86
CA ILE A 29 2.75 9.99 5.60
C ILE A 29 1.59 9.69 6.55
N ALA A 30 0.83 8.61 6.32
CA ALA A 30 -0.22 8.18 7.24
C ALA A 30 -0.45 6.67 7.15
N SER A 31 -0.81 6.06 8.28
CA SER A 31 -1.22 4.66 8.38
C SER A 31 -2.43 4.56 9.30
N GLU A 32 -3.55 4.07 8.77
CA GLU A 32 -4.82 4.01 9.50
C GLU A 32 -5.50 2.66 9.32
N PRO A 33 -5.88 1.96 10.40
CA PRO A 33 -6.74 0.78 10.29
C PRO A 33 -8.16 1.19 9.87
N ILE A 34 -8.78 0.38 9.01
CA ILE A 34 -10.15 0.52 8.52
C ILE A 34 -10.87 -0.82 8.70
N GLY A 35 -11.94 -0.82 9.47
CA GLY A 35 -12.67 -2.06 9.78
C GLY A 35 -11.78 -3.06 10.53
N GLU A 36 -12.04 -4.35 10.34
CA GLU A 36 -11.36 -5.40 11.11
C GLU A 36 -10.00 -5.79 10.54
N ASP A 37 -9.83 -5.77 9.21
CA ASP A 37 -8.66 -6.39 8.54
C ASP A 37 -8.01 -5.52 7.44
N VAL A 38 -8.34 -4.23 7.36
CA VAL A 38 -7.78 -3.33 6.32
C VAL A 38 -6.88 -2.29 6.95
N LEU A 39 -5.72 -2.07 6.35
CA LEU A 39 -4.82 -0.95 6.66
C LEU A 39 -4.78 -0.01 5.45
N ARG A 40 -5.16 1.24 5.65
CA ARG A 40 -4.94 2.31 4.68
C ARG A 40 -3.57 2.92 4.91
N LEU A 41 -2.75 2.93 3.89
CA LEU A 41 -1.46 3.62 3.87
C LEU A 41 -1.51 4.76 2.84
N SER A 42 -1.14 5.95 3.27
CA SER A 42 -1.00 7.12 2.39
C SER A 42 0.47 7.41 2.16
N TYR A 43 0.84 7.49 0.89
CA TYR A 43 2.20 7.76 0.44
C TYR A 43 2.25 9.00 -0.44
N VAL A 44 3.36 9.72 -0.36
CA VAL A 44 3.71 10.79 -1.30
C VAL A 44 5.02 10.45 -2.02
N PRO A 45 5.21 10.87 -3.27
CA PRO A 45 6.53 10.86 -3.91
C PRO A 45 7.53 11.66 -3.07
N ALA A 46 8.76 11.14 -2.92
CA ALA A 46 9.84 11.80 -2.21
C ALA A 46 10.47 12.95 -3.00
#